data_AF-A0A5R8M3X5-F1
#
_entry.id   AF-A0A5R8M3X5-F1
#
_cell.length_a   1.000
_cell.length_b   1.000
_cell.length_c   1.000
_cell.angle_alpha   90.00
_cell.angle_beta   90.00
_cell.angle_gamma   90.00
#
_symmetry.space_group_name_H-M   'P 1'
#
loop_
_entity.id
_entity.type
_entity.pdbx_description
1 polymer ?
#
loop_
_entity_poly.entity_id
_entity_poly.type
_entity_poly.pdbx_seq_one_letter_code
_entity_poly.pdbx_strand_id
1 'polypeptide(L)'
;MDHFIVKRAGVAKKSLYNNFASKAELVASYLEARHEEWLALYEARLRVAMTPHDKVMAVFLAYEDHAEHAYEHGFRGCGLLNAAAELPAGDAGRAVVRGHKEQVESLLAEHISDMLSDDVERASQLAHHLVLVKSERTHFQAAAANSISLGVW
;
A
#
# COMPACT_ATOMS: atom_id res chain seq x y z
N MET A 1 11.69 -19.11 -6.48
CA MET A 1 10.46 -18.37 -6.15
C MET A 1 9.32 -18.72 -7.11
N ASP A 2 9.53 -18.64 -8.43
CA ASP A 2 8.46 -18.84 -9.42
C ASP A 2 7.81 -20.22 -9.40
N HIS A 3 8.54 -21.27 -8.98
CA HIS A 3 8.01 -22.64 -8.84
C HIS A 3 6.80 -22.72 -7.89
N PHE A 4 6.79 -21.93 -6.81
CA PHE A 4 5.68 -21.92 -5.86
C PHE A 4 4.45 -21.20 -6.42
N ILE A 5 4.65 -20.14 -7.22
CA ILE A 5 3.58 -19.36 -7.84
C ILE A 5 2.84 -20.22 -8.88
N VAL A 6 3.56 -20.87 -9.80
CA VAL A 6 2.95 -21.74 -10.82
C VAL A 6 2.23 -22.94 -10.19
N LYS A 7 2.81 -23.53 -9.13
CA LYS A 7 2.21 -24.65 -8.41
C LYS A 7 0.92 -24.24 -7.69
N ARG A 8 0.92 -23.10 -7.01
CA ARG A 8 -0.26 -22.60 -6.27
C ARG A 8 -1.36 -22.10 -7.21
N ALA A 9 -1.00 -21.45 -8.32
CA ALA A 9 -1.95 -21.00 -9.33
C ALA A 9 -2.47 -22.13 -10.23
N GLY A 10 -1.89 -23.34 -10.16
CA GLY A 10 -2.29 -24.47 -11.00
C GLY A 10 -1.99 -24.28 -12.49
N VAL A 11 -1.07 -23.38 -12.84
CA VAL A 11 -0.73 -23.05 -14.23
C VAL A 11 0.66 -23.53 -14.59
N ALA A 12 0.91 -23.79 -15.87
CA ALA A 12 2.26 -24.04 -16.35
C ALA A 12 3.10 -22.74 -16.35
N LYS A 13 4.42 -22.85 -16.16
CA LYS A 13 5.35 -21.70 -16.24
C LYS A 13 5.22 -20.94 -17.56
N LYS A 14 5.08 -21.66 -18.68
CA LYS A 14 4.87 -21.04 -19.99
C LYS A 14 3.57 -20.23 -20.04
N SER A 15 2.48 -20.73 -19.46
CA SER A 15 1.21 -20.01 -19.38
C SER A 15 1.30 -18.74 -18.53
N LEU A 16 2.07 -18.77 -17.43
CA LEU A 16 2.31 -17.57 -16.62
C LEU A 16 3.03 -16.49 -17.44
N TYR A 17 4.14 -16.84 -18.11
CA TYR A 17 4.92 -15.87 -18.89
C TYR A 17 4.30 -15.51 -20.25
N ASN A 18 3.19 -16.14 -20.64
CA ASN A 18 2.36 -15.63 -21.74
C ASN A 18 1.56 -14.38 -21.33
N ASN A 19 1.33 -14.18 -20.02
CA ASN A 19 0.57 -13.05 -19.50
C ASN A 19 1.47 -11.95 -18.90
N PHE A 20 2.70 -12.30 -18.54
CA PHE A 20 3.69 -11.38 -18.00
C PHE A 20 5.03 -11.60 -18.72
N ALA A 21 5.58 -10.57 -19.35
CA ALA A 21 6.87 -10.64 -20.04
C ALA A 21 8.04 -10.88 -19.09
N SER A 22 7.91 -10.57 -17.80
CA SER A 22 8.94 -10.85 -16.80
C SER A 22 8.39 -11.04 -15.38
N LYS A 23 9.26 -11.51 -14.47
CA LYS A 23 8.95 -11.54 -13.04
C LYS A 23 8.75 -10.13 -12.48
N ALA A 24 9.53 -9.15 -12.95
CA ALA A 24 9.40 -7.76 -12.51
C ALA A 24 8.02 -7.18 -12.88
N GLU A 25 7.54 -7.49 -14.09
CA GLU A 25 6.19 -7.12 -14.52
C GLU A 25 5.11 -7.82 -13.69
N LEU A 26 5.24 -9.13 -13.44
CA LEU A 26 4.32 -9.84 -12.54
C LEU A 26 4.24 -9.20 -11.15
N VAL A 27 5.39 -8.78 -10.60
CA VAL A 27 5.43 -8.09 -9.30
C VAL A 27 4.80 -6.69 -9.39
N ALA A 28 5.06 -5.94 -10.46
CA ALA A 28 4.45 -4.63 -10.68
C ALA A 28 2.92 -4.74 -10.77
N SER A 29 2.39 -5.69 -11.54
CA SER A 29 0.95 -5.93 -11.64
C SER A 29 0.33 -6.35 -10.30
N TYR A 30 1.03 -7.14 -9.49
CA TYR A 30 0.60 -7.44 -8.13
C TYR A 30 0.52 -6.17 -7.26
N LEU A 31 1.50 -5.26 -7.38
CA LEU A 31 1.52 -4.01 -6.61
C LEU A 31 0.43 -3.03 -7.07
N GLU A 32 0.11 -3.02 -8.37
CA GLU A 32 -1.01 -2.26 -8.94
C GLU A 32 -2.34 -2.77 -8.40
N ALA A 33 -2.59 -4.08 -8.47
CA ALA A 33 -3.79 -4.68 -7.88
C ALA A 33 -3.90 -4.37 -6.37
N ARG A 34 -2.76 -4.36 -5.66
CA ARG A 34 -2.71 -4.01 -4.24
C ARG A 34 -3.08 -2.56 -3.96
N HIS A 35 -2.67 -1.67 -4.84
CA HIS A 35 -3.01 -0.26 -4.81
C HIS A 35 -4.50 -0.04 -5.11
N GLU A 36 -5.05 -0.69 -6.14
CA GLU A 36 -6.47 -0.62 -6.50
C GLU A 36 -7.39 -1.11 -5.38
N GLU A 37 -7.02 -2.20 -4.71
CA GLU A 37 -7.78 -2.68 -3.56
C GLU A 37 -7.80 -1.69 -2.39
N TRP A 38 -6.69 -0.95 -2.16
CA TRP A 38 -6.69 0.12 -1.17
C TRP A 38 -7.57 1.30 -1.61
N LEU A 39 -7.53 1.68 -2.89
CA LEU A 39 -8.41 2.71 -3.44
C LEU A 39 -9.89 2.35 -3.27
N ALA A 40 -10.26 1.09 -3.53
CA ALA A 40 -11.64 0.65 -3.35
C ALA A 40 -12.12 0.78 -1.89
N LEU A 41 -11.27 0.47 -0.92
CA LEU A 41 -11.56 0.66 0.51
C LEU A 41 -11.68 2.15 0.85
N TYR A 42 -10.75 2.98 0.36
CA TYR A 42 -10.79 4.42 0.54
C TYR A 42 -12.06 5.04 -0.06
N GLU A 43 -12.43 4.70 -1.28
CA GLU A 43 -13.66 5.16 -1.92
C GLU A 43 -14.91 4.73 -1.13
N ALA A 44 -14.92 3.53 -0.54
CA ALA A 44 -16.00 3.08 0.30
C ALA A 44 -16.17 3.93 1.56
N ARG A 45 -15.06 4.29 2.21
CA ARG A 45 -15.06 5.19 3.36
C ARG A 45 -15.43 6.63 2.96
N LEU A 46 -14.98 7.09 1.80
CA LEU A 46 -15.26 8.43 1.29
C LEU A 46 -16.75 8.64 0.99
N ARG A 47 -17.47 7.62 0.48
CA ARG A 47 -18.91 7.71 0.19
C ARG A 47 -19.79 8.05 1.40
N VAL A 48 -19.31 7.79 2.61
CA VAL A 48 -20.04 8.06 3.86
C VAL A 48 -19.42 9.22 4.67
N ALA A 49 -18.37 9.85 4.17
CA ALA A 49 -17.71 10.98 4.80
C ALA A 49 -18.51 12.26 4.57
N MET A 50 -18.82 13.00 5.65
CA MET A 50 -19.68 14.19 5.59
C MET A 50 -18.90 15.49 5.73
N THR A 51 -17.71 15.44 6.34
CA THR A 51 -16.86 16.60 6.59
C THR A 51 -15.46 16.40 5.99
N PRO A 52 -14.70 17.47 5.71
CA PRO A 52 -13.31 17.36 5.29
C PRO A 52 -12.45 16.53 6.26
N HIS A 53 -12.70 16.65 7.56
CA HIS A 53 -12.08 15.79 8.58
C HIS A 53 -12.41 14.31 8.36
N ASP A 54 -13.67 13.97 8.09
CA ASP A 54 -14.06 12.58 7.80
C ASP A 54 -13.37 12.04 6.54
N LYS A 55 -13.16 12.89 5.53
CA LYS A 55 -12.40 12.51 4.31
C LYS A 55 -10.92 12.23 4.62
N VAL A 56 -10.29 13.03 5.49
CA VAL A 56 -8.94 12.73 6.00
C VAL A 56 -8.94 11.40 6.73
N MET A 57 -9.92 11.17 7.61
CA MET A 57 -10.06 9.91 8.35
C MET A 57 -10.30 8.71 7.43
N ALA A 58 -11.01 8.88 6.31
CA ALA A 58 -11.25 7.82 5.33
C ALA A 58 -9.94 7.22 4.79
N VAL A 59 -8.88 8.02 4.62
CA VAL A 59 -7.55 7.54 4.22
C VAL A 59 -6.97 6.56 5.25
N PHE A 60 -7.06 6.89 6.54
CA PHE A 60 -6.53 6.05 7.62
C PHE A 60 -7.39 4.81 7.84
N LEU A 61 -8.72 4.96 7.82
CA LEU A 61 -9.66 3.85 7.95
C LEU A 61 -9.52 2.84 6.80
N ALA A 62 -9.20 3.30 5.58
CA ALA A 62 -8.91 2.39 4.48
C ALA A 62 -7.67 1.53 4.72
N TYR A 63 -6.64 2.07 5.40
CA TYR A 63 -5.49 1.26 5.82
C TYR A 63 -5.83 0.29 6.96
N GLU A 64 -6.70 0.69 7.88
CA GLU A 64 -7.20 -0.20 8.94
C GLU A 64 -8.01 -1.35 8.35
N ASP A 65 -8.97 -1.06 7.46
CA ASP A 65 -9.75 -2.07 6.72
C ASP A 65 -8.84 -3.03 5.95
N HIS A 66 -7.80 -2.49 5.31
CA HIS A 66 -6.83 -3.29 4.58
C HIS A 66 -6.02 -4.20 5.51
N ALA A 67 -5.73 -3.74 6.73
CA ALA A 67 -5.00 -4.51 7.73
C ALA A 67 -5.88 -5.57 8.42
N GLU A 68 -7.16 -5.29 8.63
CA GLU A 68 -8.14 -6.21 9.23
C GLU A 68 -8.66 -7.28 8.26
N HIS A 69 -8.27 -7.20 6.98
CA HIS A 69 -8.63 -8.19 5.99
C HIS A 69 -8.20 -9.60 6.42
N ALA A 70 -9.02 -10.61 6.09
CA ALA A 70 -8.80 -12.00 6.52
C ALA A 70 -7.69 -12.69 5.71
N TYR A 71 -6.45 -12.27 5.91
CA TYR A 71 -5.28 -12.92 5.32
C TYR A 71 -5.06 -14.30 5.94
N GLU A 72 -4.71 -15.29 5.10
CA GLU A 72 -4.42 -16.69 5.52
C GLU A 72 -3.39 -16.79 6.66
N HIS A 73 -2.46 -15.83 6.73
CA HIS A 73 -1.41 -15.76 7.75
C HIS A 73 -1.47 -14.48 8.60
N GLY A 74 -2.62 -13.81 8.64
CA GLY A 74 -2.79 -12.52 9.30
C GLY A 74 -2.06 -11.36 8.61
N PHE A 75 -2.20 -10.17 9.17
CA PHE A 75 -1.57 -8.95 8.67
C PHE A 75 -0.06 -8.95 8.88
N ARG A 76 0.71 -8.61 7.84
CA ARG A 76 2.18 -8.60 7.85
C ARG A 76 2.77 -7.23 7.50
N GLY A 77 2.02 -6.16 7.77
CA GLY A 77 2.38 -4.80 7.34
C GLY A 77 1.93 -4.49 5.91
N CYS A 78 2.24 -3.29 5.43
CA CYS A 78 1.85 -2.84 4.10
C CYS A 78 2.62 -3.61 3.01
N GLY A 79 1.90 -4.39 2.20
CA GLY A 79 2.49 -5.16 1.10
C GLY A 79 3.31 -4.33 0.11
N LEU A 80 2.92 -3.07 -0.15
CA LEU A 80 3.66 -2.16 -1.02
C LEU A 80 5.00 -1.73 -0.42
N LEU A 81 5.04 -1.38 0.87
CA LEU A 81 6.28 -0.96 1.54
C LEU A 81 7.24 -2.13 1.73
N ASN A 82 6.73 -3.30 2.10
CA ASN A 82 7.52 -4.51 2.24
C ASN A 82 8.16 -4.90 0.90
N ALA A 83 7.38 -4.88 -0.20
CA ALA A 83 7.92 -5.14 -1.52
C ALA A 83 8.99 -4.12 -1.93
N ALA A 84 8.75 -2.82 -1.74
CA ALA A 84 9.73 -1.79 -2.09
C ALA A 84 11.07 -1.91 -1.35
N ALA A 85 11.08 -2.51 -0.15
CA ALA A 85 12.30 -2.75 0.63
C ALA A 85 13.16 -3.88 0.02
N GLU A 86 12.55 -4.81 -0.71
CA GLU A 86 13.22 -5.94 -1.35
C GLU A 86 13.60 -5.68 -2.81
N LEU A 87 13.06 -4.63 -3.43
CA LEU A 87 13.28 -4.31 -4.84
C LEU A 87 14.51 -3.41 -5.06
N PRO A 88 15.30 -3.65 -6.14
CA PRO A 88 16.45 -2.82 -6.46
C PRO A 88 16.05 -1.40 -6.89
N ALA A 89 16.98 -0.46 -6.83
CA ALA A 89 16.77 0.88 -7.38
C ALA A 89 16.46 0.81 -8.88
N GLY A 90 15.47 1.58 -9.34
CA GLY A 90 15.02 1.58 -10.73
C GLY A 90 14.05 0.45 -11.12
N ASP A 91 13.70 -0.45 -10.20
CA ASP A 91 12.71 -1.50 -10.46
C ASP A 91 11.31 -0.92 -10.71
N ALA A 92 10.58 -1.48 -11.67
CA ALA A 92 9.22 -1.05 -12.02
C ALA A 92 8.27 -1.11 -10.82
N GLY A 93 8.40 -2.10 -9.93
CA GLY A 93 7.58 -2.19 -8.73
C GLY A 93 7.80 -1.03 -7.76
N ARG A 94 9.02 -0.46 -7.71
CA ARG A 94 9.28 0.74 -6.89
C ARG A 94 8.60 1.99 -7.47
N ALA A 95 8.38 2.05 -8.78
CA ALA A 95 7.61 3.13 -9.40
C ALA A 95 6.13 3.06 -8.99
N VAL A 96 5.54 1.86 -8.99
CA VAL A 96 4.16 1.65 -8.51
C VAL A 96 4.00 2.06 -7.05
N VAL A 97 4.94 1.64 -6.18
CA VAL A 97 4.89 1.97 -4.74
C VAL A 97 5.03 3.48 -4.52
N ARG A 98 5.87 4.16 -5.30
CA ARG A 98 5.99 5.62 -5.26
C ARG A 98 4.67 6.30 -5.69
N GLY A 99 4.06 5.85 -6.79
CA GLY A 99 2.79 6.38 -7.26
C GLY A 99 1.67 6.25 -6.22
N HIS A 100 1.58 5.10 -5.53
CA HIS A 100 0.63 4.95 -4.42
C HIS A 100 0.85 5.99 -3.31
N LYS A 101 2.11 6.24 -2.92
CA LYS A 101 2.42 7.24 -1.89
C LYS A 101 2.05 8.66 -2.33
N GLU A 102 2.43 9.02 -3.55
CA GLU A 102 2.14 10.34 -4.14
C GLU A 102 0.63 10.58 -4.23
N GLN A 103 -0.15 9.55 -4.58
CA GLN A 103 -1.61 9.66 -4.63
C GLN A 103 -2.22 9.82 -3.23
N VAL A 104 -1.75 9.05 -2.24
CA VAL A 104 -2.22 9.19 -0.85
C VAL A 104 -1.90 10.58 -0.30
N GLU A 105 -0.70 11.09 -0.57
CA GLU A 105 -0.28 12.44 -0.18
C GLU A 105 -1.15 13.51 -0.83
N SER A 106 -1.44 13.37 -2.12
CA SER A 106 -2.32 14.27 -2.87
C SER A 106 -3.74 14.29 -2.31
N LEU A 107 -4.30 13.12 -2.02
CA LEU A 107 -5.64 13.00 -1.41
C LEU A 107 -5.70 13.67 -0.03
N LEU A 108 -4.67 13.49 0.80
CA LEU A 108 -4.59 14.15 2.10
C LEU A 108 -4.47 15.67 1.95
N ALA A 109 -3.64 16.15 1.03
CA ALA A 109 -3.47 17.58 0.79
C ALA A 109 -4.78 18.24 0.34
N GLU A 110 -5.54 17.58 -0.55
CA GLU A 110 -6.87 18.04 -0.98
C GLU A 110 -7.83 18.19 0.22
N HIS A 111 -7.99 17.14 1.02
CA HIS A 111 -8.94 17.18 2.16
C HIS A 111 -8.50 18.14 3.28
N ILE A 112 -7.19 18.31 3.49
CA ILE A 112 -6.67 19.26 4.48
C ILE A 112 -6.83 20.70 3.97
N SER A 113 -6.69 20.95 2.66
CA SER A 113 -6.95 22.26 2.06
C SER A 113 -8.40 22.70 2.31
N ASP A 114 -9.36 21.78 2.12
CA ASP A 114 -10.77 21.99 2.46
C ASP A 114 -10.97 22.39 3.95
N MET A 115 -10.14 21.87 4.87
CA MET A 115 -10.19 22.21 6.31
C MET A 115 -9.57 23.57 6.64
N LEU A 116 -8.55 23.98 5.89
CA LEU A 116 -7.73 25.15 6.17
C LEU A 116 -8.16 26.40 5.40
N SER A 117 -9.36 26.40 4.80
CA SER A 117 -9.84 27.50 3.95
C SER A 117 -8.90 27.77 2.76
N ASP A 118 -8.48 26.70 2.08
CA ASP A 118 -7.65 26.74 0.87
C ASP A 118 -6.19 27.23 1.05
N ASP A 119 -5.64 27.09 2.26
CA ASP A 119 -4.19 27.23 2.50
C ASP A 119 -3.44 25.99 1.99
N VAL A 120 -3.24 25.96 0.67
CA VAL A 120 -2.63 24.83 -0.07
C VAL A 120 -1.22 24.52 0.40
N GLU A 121 -0.42 25.54 0.72
CA GLU A 121 0.97 25.35 1.14
C GLU A 121 1.05 24.64 2.49
N ARG A 122 0.26 25.11 3.47
CA ARG A 122 0.17 24.46 4.77
C ARG A 122 -0.46 23.07 4.68
N ALA A 123 -1.47 22.89 3.83
CA ALA A 123 -2.10 21.60 3.62
C ALA A 123 -1.11 20.57 3.07
N SER A 124 -0.30 20.95 2.08
CA SER A 124 0.75 20.10 1.50
C SER A 124 1.78 19.68 2.55
N GLN A 125 2.26 20.62 3.39
CA GLN A 125 3.20 20.31 4.47
C GLN A 125 2.62 19.32 5.50
N LEU A 126 1.36 19.49 5.89
CA LEU A 126 0.68 18.58 6.82
C LEU A 126 0.45 17.20 6.21
N ALA A 127 0.02 17.15 4.94
CA ALA A 127 -0.15 15.89 4.21
C ALA A 127 1.16 15.10 4.16
N HIS A 128 2.27 15.77 3.85
CA HIS A 128 3.60 15.18 3.85
C HIS A 128 3.96 14.54 5.21
N HIS A 129 3.76 15.29 6.31
CA HIS A 129 4.02 14.78 7.66
C HIS A 129 3.13 13.58 8.03
N LEU A 130 1.86 13.60 7.65
CA LEU A 130 0.94 12.49 7.92
C LEU A 130 1.33 11.21 7.17
N VAL A 131 1.77 11.31 5.92
CA VAL A 131 2.28 10.17 5.14
C VAL A 131 3.57 9.61 5.76
N LEU A 132 4.46 10.46 6.28
CA LEU A 132 5.68 10.04 6.96
C LEU A 132 5.37 9.26 8.24
N VAL A 133 4.51 9.76 9.12
CA VAL A 133 4.12 9.08 10.38
C VAL A 133 3.51 7.70 10.10
N LYS A 134 2.71 7.57 9.04
CA LYS A 134 2.20 6.28 8.56
C LYS A 134 3.34 5.33 8.18
N SER A 135 4.33 5.83 7.44
CA SER A 135 5.45 5.03 6.95
C SER A 135 6.30 4.46 8.09
N GLU A 136 6.57 5.26 9.13
CA GLU A 136 7.37 4.84 10.30
C GLU A 136 6.65 3.80 11.17
N ARG A 137 5.33 3.94 11.38
CA ARG A 137 4.55 2.96 12.16
C ARG A 137 4.46 1.59 11.48
N THR A 138 4.49 1.56 10.14
CA THR A 138 4.50 0.31 9.37
C THR A 138 5.83 -0.44 9.52
N HIS A 139 6.96 0.29 9.62
CA HIS A 139 8.27 -0.30 9.90
C HIS A 139 8.37 -0.87 11.32
N PHE A 140 7.73 -0.24 12.32
CA PHE A 140 7.76 -0.70 13.71
C PHE A 140 6.98 -2.01 13.93
N GLN A 141 5.82 -2.18 13.28
CA GLN A 141 5.06 -3.44 13.37
C GLN A 141 5.72 -4.60 12.59
N ALA A 142 6.36 -4.32 11.45
CA ALA A 142 7.13 -5.34 10.72
C ALA A 142 8.36 -5.82 11.51
N ALA A 143 9.05 -4.91 12.23
CA ALA A 143 10.16 -5.26 13.11
C ALA A 143 9.72 -6.10 14.32
N ALA A 144 8.55 -5.79 14.91
CA ALA A 144 7.97 -6.57 16.02
C ALA A 144 7.48 -7.96 15.60
N ALA A 145 7.04 -8.15 14.35
CA ALA A 145 6.67 -9.46 13.83
C ALA A 145 7.90 -10.35 13.52
N ASN A 146 9.04 -9.75 13.15
CA ASN A 146 10.29 -10.48 12.87
C ASN A 146 11.09 -10.86 14.13
N SER A 147 10.83 -10.25 15.29
CA SER A 147 11.48 -10.65 16.55
C SER A 147 10.86 -11.90 17.20
N ILE A 148 9.69 -12.34 16.74
CA ILE A 148 9.02 -13.57 17.23
C ILE A 148 9.45 -14.80 16.40
N SER A 149 10.10 -14.65 15.24
CA SER A 149 10.51 -15.78 14.38
C SER A 149 11.98 -16.20 14.50
N LEU A 150 12.80 -15.55 15.35
CA LEU A 150 14.19 -15.98 15.59
C LEU A 150 14.32 -17.15 16.60
N GLY A 151 13.22 -17.86 16.87
CA GLY A 151 13.17 -18.95 17.86
C GLY A 151 13.01 -20.36 17.31
N VAL A 152 12.87 -20.57 16.00
CA VAL A 152 12.85 -21.94 15.40
C VAL A 152 13.37 -21.88 13.95
N TRP A 153 14.64 -22.19 13.78
CA TRP A 153 15.20 -22.85 12.59
C TRP A 153 16.06 -24.01 13.09
#